data_AF-A0AAU9R8V2-F1
#
_entry.id   AF-A0AAU9R8V2-F1
#
_cell.length_a   1.000
_cell.length_b   1.000
_cell.length_c   1.000
_cell.angle_alpha   90.00
_cell.angle_beta   90.00
_cell.angle_gamma   90.00
#
_symmetry.space_group_name_H-M   'P 1'
#
loop_
_entity.id
_entity.type
_entity.pdbx_description
1 polymer ?
#
loop_
_entity_poly.entity_id
_entity_poly.type
_entity_poly.pdbx_seq_one_letter_code
_entity_poly.pdbx_strand_id
1 'polypeptide(L)'
;MVSVAMATTSEKQNNTNPPNGDEAEDSSASNAYVDDVEAEANANFHQLFTGQSSVDAVVEMLSRYKNSLAQRENLIFECMIANLFVEYRFFPKYPERQLKIVSILFGSIIKHQLISSHRLKMALRQVLDPLRKPADSKMFLFGSIALEQFVNRSAELHQQLSDLRTTHPELVTVIDRISSNNSEP
;
A
#
# COMPACT_ATOMS: atom_id res chain seq x y z
N MET A 1 -6.08 -4.95 13.30
CA MET A 1 -6.25 -5.12 11.83
C MET A 1 -7.70 -4.84 11.45
N VAL A 2 -8.08 -3.57 11.45
CA VAL A 2 -9.33 -3.12 10.85
C VAL A 2 -9.18 -3.26 9.33
N SER A 3 -10.13 -3.94 8.67
CA SER A 3 -10.12 -4.01 7.20
C SER A 3 -10.27 -2.60 6.62
N VAL A 4 -9.58 -2.35 5.51
CA VAL A 4 -9.86 -1.20 4.63
C VAL A 4 -11.12 -1.51 3.79
N ALA A 5 -12.20 -1.85 4.51
CA ALA A 5 -13.56 -2.08 4.04
C ALA A 5 -14.48 -0.89 4.37
N MET A 6 -13.90 0.26 4.74
CA MET A 6 -14.59 1.53 4.98
C MET A 6 -15.11 2.16 3.69
N ALA A 7 -16.08 1.48 3.06
CA ALA A 7 -16.88 1.98 1.96
C ALA A 7 -18.26 1.34 1.83
N THR A 8 -18.49 0.16 2.41
CA THR A 8 -19.83 -0.47 2.41
C THR A 8 -20.14 -1.14 3.74
N THR A 9 -21.30 -0.75 4.28
CA THR A 9 -22.06 -1.33 5.40
C THR A 9 -21.92 -0.62 6.74
N SER A 10 -23.01 0.08 7.08
CA SER A 10 -23.34 0.54 8.43
C SER A 10 -24.02 -0.59 9.18
N GLU A 11 -23.52 -0.96 10.36
CA GLU A 11 -24.30 -1.74 11.33
C GLU A 11 -23.84 -1.43 12.77
N LYS A 12 -24.81 -1.10 13.63
CA LYS A 12 -24.61 -0.93 15.08
C LYS A 12 -24.79 -2.27 15.77
N GLN A 13 -23.93 -2.59 16.75
CA GLN A 13 -24.43 -3.24 17.97
C GLN A 13 -23.56 -2.95 19.19
N ASN A 14 -24.20 -3.03 20.36
CA ASN A 14 -23.75 -2.50 21.66
C ASN A 14 -23.96 -3.58 22.73
N ASN A 15 -22.99 -3.79 23.64
CA ASN A 15 -23.26 -3.99 25.09
C ASN A 15 -22.00 -4.17 25.98
N THR A 16 -21.82 -3.23 26.91
CA THR A 16 -21.53 -3.38 28.36
C THR A 16 -20.74 -4.58 28.96
N ASN A 17 -19.52 -4.30 29.47
CA ASN A 17 -19.04 -4.30 30.88
C ASN A 17 -19.29 -5.48 31.87
N PRO A 18 -18.52 -5.62 32.98
CA PRO A 18 -17.06 -5.52 33.22
C PRO A 18 -16.61 -6.71 34.16
N PRO A 19 -15.76 -6.63 35.23
CA PRO A 19 -14.56 -5.84 35.59
C PRO A 19 -13.34 -6.70 36.10
N ASN A 20 -12.37 -6.02 36.75
CA ASN A 20 -11.42 -6.46 37.81
C ASN A 20 -10.04 -7.09 37.48
N GLY A 21 -8.97 -6.46 38.00
CA GLY A 21 -7.58 -6.95 38.02
C GLY A 21 -6.54 -5.81 37.92
N ASP A 22 -5.85 -5.49 39.02
CA ASP A 22 -4.98 -4.30 39.15
C ASP A 22 -3.58 -4.42 38.50
N GLU A 23 -3.43 -4.02 37.23
CA GLU A 23 -2.12 -3.70 36.58
C GLU A 23 -2.29 -2.61 35.47
N ALA A 24 -2.79 -1.42 35.83
CA ALA A 24 -3.58 -0.60 34.88
C ALA A 24 -3.04 0.79 34.44
N GLU A 25 -1.82 1.24 34.78
CA GLU A 25 -1.37 2.61 34.40
C GLU A 25 -0.46 2.70 33.15
N ASP A 26 0.42 1.73 32.87
CA ASP A 26 1.33 1.78 31.70
C ASP A 26 0.68 1.16 30.43
N SER A 27 0.01 0.02 30.59
CA SER A 27 -0.72 -0.68 29.52
C SER A 27 -1.89 0.13 28.94
N SER A 28 -2.50 1.02 29.74
CA SER A 28 -3.63 1.83 29.28
C SER A 28 -3.17 3.01 28.40
N ALA A 29 -2.10 3.70 28.79
CA ALA A 29 -1.57 4.84 28.04
C ALA A 29 -0.91 4.39 26.72
N SER A 30 -0.19 3.26 26.75
CA SER A 30 0.42 2.67 25.55
C SER A 30 -0.62 2.17 24.54
N ASN A 31 -1.70 1.51 24.97
CA ASN A 31 -2.80 1.13 24.08
C ASN A 31 -3.50 2.35 23.46
N ALA A 32 -3.83 3.37 24.26
CA ALA A 32 -4.45 4.61 23.74
C ALA A 32 -3.57 5.30 22.68
N TYR A 33 -2.25 5.31 22.87
CA TYR A 33 -1.31 5.86 21.90
C TYR A 33 -1.23 5.05 20.60
N VAL A 34 -1.36 3.72 20.67
CA VAL A 34 -1.46 2.84 19.48
C VAL A 34 -2.79 3.05 18.75
N ASP A 35 -3.90 3.11 19.47
CA ASP A 35 -5.23 3.36 18.91
C ASP A 35 -5.30 4.71 18.19
N ASP A 36 -4.68 5.76 18.76
CA ASP A 36 -4.56 7.07 18.13
C ASP A 36 -3.75 7.05 16.81
N VAL A 37 -2.74 6.20 16.71
CA VAL A 37 -1.94 6.02 15.48
C VAL A 37 -2.72 5.24 14.42
N GLU A 38 -3.42 4.16 14.81
CA GLU A 38 -4.29 3.42 13.89
C GLU A 38 -5.44 4.31 13.39
N ALA A 39 -6.04 5.14 14.26
CA ALA A 39 -7.10 6.08 13.90
C ALA A 39 -6.62 7.10 12.85
N GLU A 40 -5.42 7.66 13.01
CA GLU A 40 -4.85 8.64 12.08
C GLU A 40 -4.45 8.00 10.73
N ALA A 41 -3.90 6.79 10.75
CA ALA A 41 -3.64 6.01 9.54
C ALA A 41 -4.94 5.69 8.77
N ASN A 42 -6.00 5.30 9.49
CA ASN A 42 -7.32 5.03 8.91
C ASN A 42 -7.98 6.30 8.35
N ALA A 43 -7.83 7.45 9.03
CA ALA A 43 -8.33 8.74 8.56
C ALA A 43 -7.68 9.14 7.22
N ASN A 44 -6.37 8.93 7.07
CA ASN A 44 -5.66 9.17 5.82
C ASN A 44 -6.18 8.30 4.66
N PHE A 45 -6.36 6.99 4.88
CA PHE A 45 -6.98 6.11 3.87
C PHE A 45 -8.42 6.53 3.54
N HIS A 46 -9.22 6.89 4.54
CA HIS A 46 -10.59 7.36 4.32
C HIS A 46 -10.64 8.64 3.48
N GLN A 47 -9.79 9.64 3.78
CA GLN A 47 -9.67 10.86 2.98
C GLN A 47 -9.25 10.57 1.54
N LEU A 48 -8.31 9.65 1.34
CA LEU A 48 -7.86 9.23 0.02
C LEU A 48 -8.99 8.54 -0.79
N PHE A 49 -9.72 7.59 -0.20
CA PHE A 49 -10.80 6.89 -0.91
C PHE A 49 -12.05 7.73 -1.11
N THR A 50 -12.35 8.69 -0.22
CA THR A 50 -13.42 9.67 -0.43
C THR A 50 -13.03 10.76 -1.43
N GLY A 51 -11.74 10.96 -1.69
CA GLY A 51 -11.22 12.01 -2.58
C GLY A 51 -11.06 13.37 -1.92
N GLN A 52 -11.05 13.43 -0.58
CA GLN A 52 -10.68 14.62 0.19
C GLN A 52 -9.16 14.87 0.15
N SER A 53 -8.36 13.83 -0.08
CA SER A 53 -6.92 13.90 -0.31
C SER A 53 -6.54 13.20 -1.61
N SER A 54 -5.51 13.68 -2.30
CA SER A 54 -4.99 13.06 -3.52
C SER A 54 -3.91 12.01 -3.19
N VAL A 55 -3.63 11.12 -4.14
CA VAL A 55 -2.51 10.18 -3.99
C VAL A 55 -1.19 10.93 -3.79
N ASP A 56 -0.96 12.00 -4.56
CA ASP A 56 0.27 12.79 -4.47
C ASP A 56 0.44 13.45 -3.08
N ALA A 57 -0.64 13.97 -2.49
CA ALA A 57 -0.60 14.55 -1.14
C ALA A 57 -0.28 13.51 -0.06
N VAL A 58 -0.84 12.29 -0.17
CA VAL A 58 -0.52 11.17 0.73
C VAL A 58 0.94 10.71 0.54
N VAL A 59 1.43 10.65 -0.70
CA VAL A 59 2.82 10.30 -1.01
C VAL A 59 3.80 11.34 -0.47
N GLU A 60 3.49 12.64 -0.59
CA GLU A 60 4.29 13.72 -0.01
C GLU A 60 4.31 13.62 1.53
N MET A 61 3.15 13.42 2.16
CA MET A 61 3.05 13.21 3.61
C MET A 61 3.91 12.03 4.08
N LEU A 62 3.76 10.85 3.45
CA LEU A 62 4.56 9.67 3.77
C LEU A 62 6.07 9.92 3.56
N SER A 63 6.44 10.70 2.54
CA SER A 63 7.85 11.07 2.29
C SER A 63 8.45 11.96 3.39
N ARG A 64 7.66 12.88 3.96
CA ARG A 64 8.05 13.68 5.13
C ARG A 64 8.15 12.80 6.39
N TYR A 65 7.11 12.01 6.66
CA TYR A 65 7.03 11.18 7.87
C TYR A 65 8.13 10.12 7.97
N LYS A 66 8.54 9.52 6.84
CA LYS A 66 9.61 8.50 6.77
C LYS A 66 10.92 8.90 7.45
N ASN A 67 11.25 10.20 7.47
CA ASN A 67 12.50 10.71 8.04
C ASN A 67 12.25 11.77 9.14
N SER A 68 11.06 11.77 9.74
CA SER A 68 10.71 12.75 10.77
C SER A 68 11.48 12.51 12.06
N LEU A 69 11.72 13.58 12.83
CA LEU A 69 12.19 13.48 14.21
C LEU A 69 11.03 13.22 15.19
N ALA A 70 9.78 13.39 14.76
CA ALA A 70 8.60 13.08 15.57
C ALA A 70 8.31 11.57 15.52
N GLN A 71 8.39 10.90 16.67
CA GLN A 71 8.12 9.46 16.78
C GLN A 71 6.71 9.10 16.27
N ARG A 72 5.70 9.94 16.55
CA ARG A 72 4.32 9.74 16.08
C ARG A 72 4.22 9.65 14.55
N GLU A 73 4.88 10.56 13.83
CA GLU A 73 4.85 10.59 12.35
C GLU A 73 5.46 9.32 11.74
N ASN A 74 6.58 8.85 12.29
CA ASN A 74 7.21 7.59 11.89
C ASN A 74 6.29 6.38 12.12
N LEU A 75 5.57 6.35 13.24
CA LEU A 75 4.61 5.28 13.57
C LEU A 75 3.40 5.28 12.63
N ILE A 76 2.86 6.46 12.27
CA ILE A 76 1.78 6.59 11.28
C ILE A 76 2.27 6.09 9.91
N PHE A 77 3.47 6.49 9.49
CA PHE A 77 4.09 6.00 8.26
C PHE A 77 4.23 4.47 8.25
N GLU A 78 4.81 3.86 9.27
CA GLU A 78 4.96 2.40 9.34
C GLU A 78 3.60 1.69 9.42
N CYS A 79 2.63 2.22 10.16
CA CYS A 79 1.26 1.70 10.22
C CYS A 79 0.60 1.70 8.83
N MET A 80 0.64 2.82 8.11
CA MET A 80 0.07 2.93 6.77
C MET A 80 0.75 1.99 5.76
N ILE A 81 2.09 1.91 5.76
CA ILE A 81 2.82 1.00 4.87
C ILE A 81 2.53 -0.47 5.23
N ALA A 82 2.52 -0.84 6.52
CA ALA A 82 2.20 -2.19 6.95
C ALA A 82 0.77 -2.61 6.55
N ASN A 83 -0.22 -1.75 6.82
CA ASN A 83 -1.62 -1.99 6.49
C ASN A 83 -1.81 -2.17 4.97
N LEU A 84 -1.16 -1.35 4.13
CA LEU A 84 -1.25 -1.47 2.67
C LEU A 84 -0.77 -2.84 2.14
N PHE A 85 0.34 -3.36 2.67
CA PHE A 85 0.87 -4.67 2.26
C PHE A 85 0.04 -5.85 2.80
N VAL A 86 -0.56 -5.69 3.99
CA VAL A 86 -1.51 -6.65 4.57
C VAL A 86 -2.82 -6.69 3.77
N GLU A 87 -3.30 -5.54 3.31
CA GLU A 87 -4.54 -5.38 2.54
C GLU A 87 -4.47 -5.91 1.11
N TYR A 88 -3.28 -6.13 0.53
CA TYR A 88 -3.10 -6.69 -0.82
C TYR A 88 -3.94 -7.95 -1.07
N ARG A 89 -4.12 -8.82 -0.06
CA ARG A 89 -4.95 -10.04 -0.17
C ARG A 89 -6.45 -9.76 -0.40
N PHE A 90 -6.91 -8.55 -0.08
CA PHE A 90 -8.29 -8.12 -0.20
C PHE A 90 -8.55 -7.26 -1.45
N PHE A 91 -7.51 -6.77 -2.14
CA PHE A 91 -7.63 -6.01 -3.39
C PHE A 91 -8.54 -6.66 -4.47
N PRO A 92 -8.61 -7.99 -4.66
CA PRO A 92 -9.58 -8.60 -5.58
C PRO A 92 -11.05 -8.27 -5.26
N LYS A 93 -11.36 -8.00 -3.99
CA LYS A 93 -12.70 -7.67 -3.49
C LYS A 93 -13.04 -6.18 -3.64
N TYR A 94 -12.04 -5.30 -3.84
CA TYR A 94 -12.28 -3.86 -3.86
C TYR A 94 -13.19 -3.44 -5.03
N PRO A 95 -14.07 -2.44 -4.83
CA PRO A 95 -14.67 -1.67 -5.91
C PRO A 95 -13.60 -1.08 -6.84
N GLU A 96 -13.87 -1.03 -8.16
CA GLU A 96 -12.87 -0.65 -9.15
C GLU A 96 -12.27 0.74 -8.92
N ARG A 97 -13.07 1.72 -8.50
CA ARG A 97 -12.58 3.08 -8.17
C ARG A 97 -11.54 3.06 -7.04
N GLN A 98 -11.77 2.27 -5.99
CA GLN A 98 -10.84 2.16 -4.86
C GLN A 98 -9.61 1.35 -5.26
N LEU A 99 -9.78 0.32 -6.08
CA LEU A 99 -8.68 -0.45 -6.63
C LEU A 99 -7.73 0.41 -7.48
N LYS A 100 -8.27 1.26 -8.37
CA LYS A 100 -7.49 2.22 -9.14
C LYS A 100 -6.71 3.19 -8.25
N ILE A 101 -7.35 3.74 -7.21
CA ILE A 101 -6.69 4.65 -6.24
C ILE A 101 -5.53 3.94 -5.52
N VAL A 102 -5.75 2.72 -5.02
CA VAL A 102 -4.70 1.99 -4.28
C VAL A 102 -3.58 1.50 -5.20
N SER A 103 -3.84 1.20 -6.47
CA SER A 103 -2.79 0.91 -7.47
C SER A 103 -1.83 2.08 -7.68
N ILE A 104 -2.38 3.29 -7.87
CA ILE A 104 -1.54 4.50 -8.06
C ILE A 104 -0.74 4.76 -6.79
N LEU A 105 -1.34 4.62 -5.59
CA LEU A 105 -0.61 4.76 -4.32
C LEU A 105 0.52 3.72 -4.19
N PHE A 106 0.24 2.44 -4.46
CA PHE A 106 1.19 1.35 -4.32
C PHE A 106 2.39 1.51 -5.28
N GLY A 107 2.10 1.85 -6.55
CA GLY A 107 3.13 2.18 -7.53
C GLY A 107 3.94 3.42 -7.16
N SER A 108 3.29 4.46 -6.63
CA SER A 108 3.96 5.69 -6.19
C SER A 108 4.85 5.48 -4.96
N ILE A 109 4.48 4.60 -4.03
CA ILE A 109 5.32 4.20 -2.89
C ILE A 109 6.64 3.56 -3.36
N ILE A 110 6.60 2.73 -4.42
CA ILE A 110 7.80 2.18 -5.07
C ILE A 110 8.59 3.30 -5.76
N LYS A 111 7.93 4.09 -6.60
CA LYS A 111 8.49 5.22 -7.38
C LYS A 111 9.23 6.27 -6.52
N HIS A 112 8.75 6.52 -5.30
CA HIS A 112 9.32 7.50 -4.36
C HIS A 112 10.22 6.85 -3.29
N GLN A 113 10.59 5.57 -3.46
CA GLN A 113 11.45 4.83 -2.53
C GLN A 113 10.95 4.86 -1.07
N LEU A 114 9.61 4.85 -0.88
CA LEU A 114 8.95 4.92 0.43
C LEU A 114 8.90 3.55 1.15
N ILE A 115 9.65 2.57 0.65
CA ILE A 115 9.83 1.27 1.27
C ILE A 115 11.32 0.91 1.33
N SER A 116 11.67 0.12 2.34
CA SER A 116 13.02 -0.43 2.50
C SER A 116 13.36 -1.43 1.39
N SER A 117 14.65 -1.64 1.15
CA SER A 117 15.15 -2.61 0.16
C SER A 117 14.67 -4.05 0.43
N HIS A 118 14.33 -4.39 1.68
CA HIS A 118 13.74 -5.70 2.02
C HIS A 118 12.26 -5.81 1.62
N ARG A 119 11.46 -4.74 1.77
CA ARG A 119 10.05 -4.74 1.33
C ARG A 119 9.92 -4.57 -0.18
N LEU A 120 10.88 -3.91 -0.84
CA LEU A 120 10.87 -3.69 -2.30
C LEU A 120 10.74 -4.99 -3.11
N LYS A 121 11.45 -6.06 -2.74
CA LYS A 121 11.33 -7.37 -3.42
C LYS A 121 9.92 -7.96 -3.32
N MET A 122 9.23 -7.77 -2.19
CA MET A 122 7.84 -8.18 -2.01
C MET A 122 6.89 -7.29 -2.83
N ALA A 123 7.09 -5.98 -2.80
CA ALA A 123 6.28 -5.01 -3.54
C ALA A 123 6.31 -5.27 -5.05
N LEU A 124 7.49 -5.55 -5.61
CA LEU A 124 7.64 -5.87 -7.03
C LEU A 124 6.91 -7.18 -7.40
N ARG A 125 6.97 -8.23 -6.57
CA ARG A 125 6.15 -9.43 -6.79
C ARG A 125 4.66 -9.12 -6.71
N GLN A 126 4.22 -8.33 -5.73
CA GLN A 126 2.82 -7.92 -5.60
C GLN A 126 2.32 -7.07 -6.78
N VAL A 127 3.17 -6.35 -7.52
CA VAL A 127 2.80 -5.65 -8.77
C VAL A 127 2.86 -6.58 -9.99
N LEU A 128 3.83 -7.48 -10.06
CA LEU A 128 4.10 -8.30 -11.25
C LEU A 128 3.33 -9.64 -11.31
N ASP A 129 3.02 -10.26 -10.17
CA ASP A 129 2.21 -11.48 -10.12
C ASP A 129 0.76 -11.28 -10.64
N PRO A 130 0.07 -10.15 -10.35
CA PRO A 130 -1.22 -9.80 -10.95
C PRO A 130 -1.23 -9.69 -12.48
N LEU A 131 -0.10 -9.31 -13.10
CA LEU A 131 0.03 -9.17 -14.56
C LEU A 131 0.01 -10.52 -15.29
N ARG A 132 0.10 -11.64 -14.56
CA ARG A 132 -0.10 -13.00 -15.09
C ARG A 132 -1.56 -13.47 -15.06
N LYS A 133 -2.50 -12.61 -14.62
CA LYS A 133 -3.95 -12.89 -14.65
C LYS A 133 -4.56 -12.46 -16.01
N PRO A 134 -5.78 -12.90 -16.35
CA PRO A 134 -6.49 -12.42 -17.53
C PRO A 134 -6.58 -10.89 -17.57
N ALA A 135 -6.47 -10.31 -18.77
CA ALA A 135 -6.38 -8.86 -18.98
C ALA A 135 -7.63 -8.07 -18.54
N ASP A 136 -8.79 -8.72 -18.52
CA ASP A 136 -10.07 -8.23 -18.03
C ASP A 136 -10.22 -8.33 -16.50
N SER A 137 -9.27 -8.96 -15.80
CA SER A 137 -9.35 -9.14 -14.36
C SER A 137 -8.95 -7.88 -13.57
N LYS A 138 -9.66 -7.63 -12.47
CA LYS A 138 -9.34 -6.57 -11.50
C LYS A 138 -7.87 -6.56 -11.07
N MET A 139 -7.26 -7.73 -10.90
CA MET A 139 -5.87 -7.82 -10.46
C MET A 139 -4.90 -7.45 -11.59
N PHE A 140 -5.18 -7.80 -12.85
CA PHE A 140 -4.40 -7.31 -13.98
C PHE A 140 -4.45 -5.77 -14.07
N LEU A 141 -5.66 -5.18 -13.95
CA LEU A 141 -5.87 -3.74 -13.83
C LEU A 141 -5.07 -3.12 -12.68
N PHE A 142 -4.99 -3.81 -11.53
CA PHE A 142 -4.19 -3.32 -10.40
C PHE A 142 -2.70 -3.28 -10.75
N GLY A 143 -2.17 -4.35 -11.34
CA GLY A 143 -0.76 -4.51 -11.65
C GLY A 143 -0.29 -3.52 -12.72
N SER A 144 -1.10 -3.28 -13.76
CA SER A 144 -0.74 -2.37 -14.85
C SER A 144 -0.62 -0.92 -14.36
N ILE A 145 -1.66 -0.41 -13.69
CA ILE A 145 -1.68 0.96 -13.14
C ILE A 145 -0.55 1.18 -12.13
N ALA A 146 -0.22 0.17 -11.31
CA ALA A 146 0.87 0.27 -10.34
C ALA A 146 2.25 0.27 -11.03
N LEU A 147 2.46 -0.57 -12.06
CA LEU A 147 3.70 -0.63 -12.82
C LEU A 147 3.99 0.67 -13.59
N GLU A 148 2.97 1.27 -14.19
CA GLU A 148 3.05 2.55 -14.93
C GLU A 148 3.68 3.67 -14.08
N GLN A 149 3.50 3.66 -12.76
CA GLN A 149 4.04 4.70 -11.88
C GLN A 149 5.57 4.75 -11.86
N PHE A 150 6.25 3.61 -12.03
CA PHE A 150 7.71 3.50 -11.87
C PHE A 150 8.46 2.96 -13.10
N VAL A 151 7.79 2.36 -14.08
CA VAL A 151 8.44 1.84 -15.30
C VAL A 151 9.12 2.95 -16.13
N ASN A 152 8.55 4.15 -16.16
CA ASN A 152 9.05 5.27 -16.98
C ASN A 152 10.26 6.04 -16.38
N ARG A 153 10.78 5.66 -15.21
CA ARG A 153 12.03 6.22 -14.62
C ARG A 153 13.21 5.26 -14.82
N SER A 154 13.29 4.68 -16.02
CA SER A 154 13.86 3.35 -16.27
C SER A 154 15.35 3.14 -15.95
N ALA A 155 16.19 4.18 -15.90
CA ALA A 155 17.64 4.03 -15.74
C ALA A 155 18.05 3.29 -14.44
N GLU A 156 17.46 3.65 -13.30
CA GLU A 156 17.74 3.02 -12.00
C GLU A 156 17.00 1.66 -11.87
N LEU A 157 15.79 1.57 -12.44
CA LEU A 157 14.99 0.35 -12.46
C LEU A 157 15.68 -0.76 -13.28
N HIS A 158 16.32 -0.44 -14.40
CA HIS A 158 17.04 -1.40 -15.23
C HIS A 158 18.18 -2.10 -14.47
N GLN A 159 18.86 -1.39 -13.56
CA GLN A 159 19.91 -1.99 -12.75
C GLN A 159 19.33 -2.90 -11.66
N GLN A 160 18.27 -2.48 -10.95
CA GLN A 160 17.57 -3.35 -9.99
C GLN A 160 16.89 -4.56 -10.67
N LEU A 161 16.41 -4.41 -11.90
CA LEU A 161 15.91 -5.50 -12.73
C LEU A 161 17.01 -6.45 -13.21
N SER A 162 18.27 -5.99 -13.31
CA SER A 162 19.40 -6.86 -13.64
C SER A 162 19.74 -7.80 -12.47
N ASP A 163 19.62 -7.33 -11.22
CA ASP A 163 19.75 -8.18 -10.03
C ASP A 163 18.52 -9.10 -9.81
N LEU A 164 17.33 -8.66 -10.25
CA LEU A 164 16.16 -9.53 -10.30
C LEU A 164 16.22 -10.52 -11.47
N ARG A 165 16.91 -10.24 -12.58
CA ARG A 165 17.12 -11.19 -13.69
C ARG A 165 17.86 -12.45 -13.27
N THR A 166 18.87 -12.31 -12.41
CA THR A 166 19.65 -13.43 -11.88
C THR A 166 18.91 -14.21 -10.78
N THR A 167 17.98 -13.56 -10.06
CA THR A 167 17.26 -14.18 -8.93
C THR A 167 15.88 -14.74 -9.33
N HIS A 168 15.20 -14.11 -10.29
CA HIS A 168 13.79 -14.29 -10.66
C HIS A 168 13.53 -14.01 -12.17
N PRO A 169 14.08 -14.83 -13.08
CA PRO A 169 13.93 -14.64 -14.53
C PRO A 169 12.46 -14.61 -15.01
N GLU A 170 11.55 -15.23 -14.26
CA GLU A 170 10.10 -15.29 -14.53
C GLU A 170 9.35 -13.95 -14.38
N LEU A 171 9.97 -12.95 -13.74
CA LEU A 171 9.42 -11.59 -13.61
C LEU A 171 9.85 -10.69 -14.79
N VAL A 172 11.01 -10.99 -15.38
CA VAL A 172 11.64 -10.22 -16.46
C VAL A 172 10.85 -10.36 -17.75
N THR A 173 10.43 -11.58 -18.08
CA THR A 173 9.62 -11.89 -19.26
C THR A 173 8.26 -11.20 -19.26
N VAL A 174 7.73 -10.83 -18.08
CA VAL A 174 6.51 -10.03 -17.96
C VAL A 174 6.79 -8.57 -18.31
N ILE A 175 7.92 -8.02 -17.83
CA ILE A 175 8.31 -6.62 -18.07
C ILE A 175 8.72 -6.41 -19.52
N ASP A 176 9.55 -7.30 -20.09
CA ASP A 176 9.96 -7.23 -21.50
C ASP A 176 8.75 -7.27 -22.45
N ARG A 177 7.72 -8.07 -22.11
CA ARG A 177 6.47 -8.18 -22.86
C ARG A 177 5.61 -6.91 -22.78
N ILE A 178 5.62 -6.22 -21.63
CA ILE A 178 4.89 -4.95 -21.45
C ILE A 178 5.61 -3.80 -22.16
N SER A 179 6.94 -3.74 -22.08
CA SER A 179 7.77 -2.77 -22.82
C SER A 179 7.61 -2.94 -24.34
N SER A 180 7.52 -4.18 -24.82
CA SER A 180 7.29 -4.49 -26.24
C SER A 180 5.89 -4.03 -26.70
N ASN A 181 4.85 -4.27 -25.90
CA ASN A 181 3.48 -3.89 -26.24
C ASN A 181 3.24 -2.36 -26.27
N ASN A 182 4.07 -1.57 -25.58
CA ASN A 182 4.01 -0.10 -25.61
C ASN A 182 4.84 0.52 -26.76
N SER A 183 5.33 -0.30 -27.70
CA SER A 183 6.23 0.13 -28.79
C SER A 183 5.62 0.02 -30.20
N GLU A 184 4.34 -0.34 -30.34
CA GLU A 184 3.62 -0.24 -31.62
C GLU A 184 2.90 1.13 -31.75
N PRO A 185 2.95 1.78 -32.94
CA PRO A 185 2.48 3.15 -33.15
C PRO A 185 0.97 3.31 -33.40
#